data_AF-A0A4Q3WYD6-F1
#
_entry.id   AF-A0A4Q3WYD6-F1
#
_cell.length_a   1.000
_cell.length_b   1.000
_cell.length_c   1.000
_cell.angle_alpha   90.00
_cell.angle_beta   90.00
_cell.angle_gamma   90.00
#
_symmetry.space_group_name_H-M   'P 1'
#
loop_
_entity.id
_entity.type
_entity.pdbx_description
1 polymer ?
#
loop_
_entity_poly.entity_id
_entity_poly.type
_entity_poly.pdbx_seq_one_letter_code
_entity_poly.pdbx_strand_id
1 'polypeptide(L)' 'MKILVVGSGGREHALVWKIAQSPLVTQVY' A
#
# COMPACT_ATOMS: atom_id res chain seq x y z
N MET A 1 -7.11 -8.24 3.57
CA MET A 1 -7.67 -6.93 3.96
C MET A 1 -7.42 -5.92 2.85
N LYS A 2 -8.34 -4.98 2.67
CA LYS A 2 -8.25 -3.90 1.67
C LYS A 2 -7.66 -2.65 2.33
N ILE A 3 -6.68 -2.02 1.70
CA ILE A 3 -5.99 -0.82 2.23
C ILE A 3 -6.05 0.30 1.19
N LEU A 4 -6.33 1.52 1.63
CA LEU A 4 -6.29 2.73 0.79
C LEU A 4 -5.12 3.60 1.26
N VAL A 5 -4.25 4.02 0.34
CA VAL A 5 -3.17 4.97 0.60
C VAL A 5 -3.45 6.28 -0.13
N VAL A 6 -3.55 7.37 0.63
CA VAL A 6 -3.86 8.69 0.07
C VAL A 6 -2.59 9.52 -0.07
N GLY A 7 -2.33 9.99 -1.28
CA GLY A 7 -1.20 10.83 -1.65
C GLY A 7 -0.51 10.33 -2.92
N SER A 8 0.48 11.07 -3.40
CA SER A 8 1.11 10.81 -4.71
C SER A 8 2.63 11.03 -4.71
N GLY A 9 3.26 11.09 -3.54
CA GLY A 9 4.69 11.28 -3.39
C GLY A 9 5.46 9.96 -3.32
N GLY A 10 6.80 10.07 -3.31
CA GLY A 10 7.67 8.90 -3.16
C GLY A 10 7.49 8.14 -1.85
N ARG A 11 7.06 8.84 -0.79
CA ARG A 11 6.74 8.23 0.51
C ARG A 11 5.57 7.26 0.40
N GLU A 12 4.49 7.68 -0.27
CA GLU A 12 3.30 6.84 -0.46
C GLU A 12 3.64 5.64 -1.35
N HIS A 13 4.47 5.84 -2.37
CA HIS A 13 4.93 4.74 -3.22
C HIS A 13 5.74 3.69 -2.42
N ALA A 14 6.65 4.12 -1.54
CA ALA A 14 7.42 3.22 -0.68
C ALA A 14 6.52 2.47 0.32
N LEU A 15 5.51 3.16 0.87
CA LEU A 15 4.50 2.54 1.75
C LEU A 15 3.70 1.47 1.00
N VAL A 16 3.13 1.79 -0.16
CA VAL A 16 2.39 0.84 -1.01
C VAL A 16 3.27 -0.38 -1.35
N TRP A 17 4.53 -0.14 -1.76
CA TRP A 17 5.48 -1.20 -2.11
C TRP A 17 5.69 -2.18 -0.95
N LYS A 18 5.81 -1.69 0.29
CA LYS A 18 6.02 -2.57 1.44
C LYS A 18 4.72 -3.22 1.93
N ILE A 19 3.62 -2.49 1.94
CA ILE A 19 2.30 -2.97 2.39
C ILE A 19 1.82 -4.13 1.51
N ALA A 20 2.00 -4.04 0.19
CA ALA A 20 1.56 -5.07 -0.76
C ALA A 20 2.23 -6.44 -0.58
N GLN A 21 3.33 -6.53 0.19
CA GLN A 21 4.05 -7.78 0.45
C GLN A 21 3.45 -8.61 1.61
N SER A 22 2.53 -8.04 2.40
CA SER A 22 1.94 -8.75 3.53
C SER A 22 0.95 -9.83 3.06
N PRO A 23 1.03 -11.08 3.56
CA PRO A 23 0.08 -12.14 3.19
C PRO A 23 -1.35 -11.85 3.67
N LEU A 24 -1.53 -10.86 4.54
CA LEU A 24 -2.84 -10.42 5.02
C LEU A 24 -3.49 -9.41 4.07
N VAL A 25 -2.75 -8.84 3.11
CA VAL A 25 -3.25 -7.80 2.19
C VAL A 25 -3.78 -8.47 0.93
N THR A 26 -5.02 -8.09 0.58
CA THR A 26 -5.72 -8.64 -0.59
C THR A 26 -5.76 -7.63 -1.73
N GLN A 27 -5.76 -6.32 -1.42
CA GLN A 27 -5.75 -5.25 -2.41
C GLN A 27 -5.31 -3.93 -1.78
N VAL A 28 -4.54 -3.13 -2.51
CA VAL A 28 -4.18 -1.75 -2.17
C VAL A 28 -4.83 -0.80 -3.19
N TYR A 29 -5.37 0.32 -2.71
CA TYR A 29 -6.02 1.38 -3.48
C TYR A 29 -5.28 2.70 -3.27
#